data_AF-A0ABD3UI67-F1
#
_entry.id   AF-A0ABD3UI67-F1
#
_cell.length_a   1.000
_cell.length_b   1.000
_cell.length_c   1.000
_cell.angle_alpha   90.00
_cell.angle_beta   90.00
_cell.angle_gamma   90.00
#
_symmetry.space_group_name_H-M   'P 1'
#
loop_
_entity.id
_entity.type
_entity.pdbx_description
1 polymer ?
#
loop_
_entity_poly.entity_id
_entity_poly.type
_entity_poly.pdbx_seq_one_letter_code
_entity_poly.pdbx_strand_id
1 'polypeptide(L)'
;MSYQFPEHYLSVSERLSHILDIVGYSREDRNKKVTTANEIEVYLNIANALRGRESTYIFGSRGEGSTGPGLQSDTDYLDEINTIKVVSNMSQSDPKMKNVLMVKDNHTHPGYLKLQPIRISPDCTPVPVYQYSDNDKICCIDSLYRTVLTNTSYHDHHNGIVSGPAVSITNNHKELSIDFVTALRCSLWPEEGYEWFLRRRLNGWPSPIQIENARKYD
;
A
#
# COMPACT_ATOMS: atom_id res chain seq x y z
N MET A 1 -28.89 -26.67 -8.30
CA MET A 1 -29.67 -26.82 -7.06
C MET A 1 -30.35 -25.50 -6.76
N SER A 2 -31.68 -25.45 -6.81
CA SER A 2 -32.47 -24.27 -6.45
C SER A 2 -32.69 -24.28 -4.93
N TYR A 3 -32.11 -23.32 -4.22
CA TYR A 3 -32.32 -23.17 -2.78
C TYR A 3 -33.69 -22.49 -2.55
N GLN A 4 -34.64 -23.21 -1.95
CA GLN A 4 -35.93 -22.64 -1.56
C GLN A 4 -35.80 -22.01 -0.17
N PHE A 5 -36.11 -20.72 -0.06
CA PHE A 5 -36.13 -20.00 1.22
C PHE A 5 -37.30 -20.50 2.08
N PRO A 6 -37.10 -20.79 3.38
CA PRO A 6 -38.20 -21.09 4.29
C PRO A 6 -39.13 -19.88 4.43
N GLU A 7 -40.45 -20.09 4.29
CA GLU A 7 -41.51 -19.08 4.39
C GLU A 7 -41.77 -18.56 5.83
N HIS A 8 -40.73 -18.43 6.64
CA HIS A 8 -40.80 -17.68 7.89
C HIS A 8 -40.11 -16.33 7.66
N TYR A 9 -40.89 -15.25 7.80
CA TYR A 9 -40.46 -13.86 7.56
C TYR A 9 -39.36 -13.46 8.56
N LEU A 10 -38.12 -13.83 8.24
CA LEU A 10 -36.95 -13.26 8.87
C LEU A 10 -37.00 -11.74 8.74
N SER A 11 -36.70 -11.04 9.83
CA SER A 11 -36.50 -9.60 9.81
C SER A 11 -35.44 -9.22 8.76
N VAL A 12 -35.42 -7.95 8.33
CA VAL A 12 -34.36 -7.48 7.40
C VAL A 12 -32.97 -7.73 7.99
N SER A 13 -32.81 -7.58 9.31
CA SER A 13 -31.55 -7.84 10.01
C SER A 13 -31.13 -9.31 9.94
N GLU A 14 -32.06 -10.24 10.15
CA GLU A 14 -31.77 -11.68 10.10
C GLU A 14 -31.46 -12.15 8.68
N ARG A 15 -32.15 -11.60 7.67
CA ARG A 15 -31.84 -11.89 6.26
C ARG A 15 -30.46 -11.38 5.87
N LEU A 16 -30.08 -10.18 6.30
CA LEU A 16 -28.75 -9.64 6.05
C LEU A 16 -27.67 -10.45 6.78
N SER A 17 -27.89 -10.82 8.03
CA SER A 17 -26.98 -11.69 8.78
C SER A 17 -26.78 -13.02 8.04
N HIS A 18 -27.87 -13.65 7.63
CA HIS A 18 -27.81 -14.93 6.91
C HIS A 18 -27.13 -14.80 5.54
N ILE A 19 -27.35 -13.70 4.81
CA ILE A 19 -26.63 -13.43 3.57
C ILE A 19 -25.13 -13.26 3.84
N LEU A 20 -24.74 -12.52 4.88
CA LEU A 20 -23.35 -12.36 5.28
C LEU A 20 -22.69 -13.69 5.69
N ASP A 21 -23.45 -14.62 6.28
CA ASP A 21 -22.98 -15.97 6.59
C ASP A 21 -22.83 -16.83 5.32
N ILE A 22 -23.63 -16.58 4.27
CA ILE A 22 -23.53 -17.26 2.97
C ILE A 22 -22.36 -16.72 2.14
N VAL A 23 -22.17 -15.40 2.09
CA VAL A 23 -21.15 -14.75 1.23
C VAL A 23 -19.80 -14.58 1.94
N GLY A 24 -19.80 -14.63 3.26
CA GLY A 24 -18.62 -14.46 4.09
C GLY A 24 -17.95 -15.79 4.40
N TYR A 25 -16.63 -15.75 4.61
CA TYR A 25 -15.96 -16.83 5.31
C TYR A 25 -16.38 -16.86 6.78
N SER A 26 -16.34 -18.06 7.36
CA SER A 26 -16.41 -18.21 8.81
C SER A 26 -15.32 -17.36 9.48
N ARG A 27 -15.54 -16.95 10.73
CA ARG A 27 -14.51 -16.21 11.49
C ARG A 27 -13.18 -16.97 11.53
N GLU A 28 -13.23 -18.29 11.65
CA GLU A 28 -12.04 -19.15 11.64
C GLU A 28 -11.29 -19.09 10.30
N ASP A 29 -12.01 -19.17 9.19
CA ASP A 29 -11.40 -19.11 7.85
C ASP A 29 -10.83 -17.73 7.54
N ARG A 30 -11.49 -16.64 7.97
CA ARG A 30 -10.92 -15.29 7.90
C ARG A 30 -9.60 -15.20 8.66
N ASN A 31 -9.58 -15.69 9.91
CA ASN A 31 -8.36 -15.69 10.73
C ASN A 31 -7.24 -16.53 10.10
N LYS A 32 -7.56 -17.69 9.50
CA LYS A 32 -6.59 -18.51 8.76
C LYS A 32 -5.99 -17.71 7.60
N LYS A 33 -6.83 -17.04 6.79
CA LYS A 33 -6.35 -16.22 5.67
C LYS A 33 -5.42 -15.08 6.10
N VAL A 34 -5.82 -14.34 7.14
CA VAL A 34 -4.99 -13.26 7.70
C VAL A 34 -3.66 -13.81 8.21
N THR A 35 -3.68 -14.96 8.89
CA THR A 35 -2.47 -15.62 9.39
C THR A 35 -1.55 -16.04 8.24
N THR A 36 -2.09 -16.69 7.21
CA THR A 36 -1.33 -17.08 6.02
C THR A 36 -0.75 -15.87 5.29
N ALA A 37 -1.51 -14.77 5.15
CA ALA A 37 -0.99 -13.54 4.57
C ALA A 37 0.20 -13.01 5.38
N ASN A 38 0.07 -12.93 6.71
CA ASN A 38 1.16 -12.50 7.58
C ASN A 38 2.40 -13.42 7.49
N GLU A 39 2.21 -14.73 7.39
CA GLU A 39 3.32 -15.68 7.21
C GLU A 39 4.05 -15.48 5.88
N ILE A 40 3.31 -15.26 4.79
CA ILE A 40 3.89 -14.94 3.47
C ILE A 40 4.65 -13.62 3.54
N GLU A 41 4.07 -12.58 4.16
CA GLU A 41 4.71 -11.29 4.34
C GLU A 41 6.05 -11.42 5.10
N VAL A 42 6.07 -12.15 6.22
CA VAL A 42 7.29 -12.41 6.99
C VAL A 42 8.34 -13.13 6.13
N TYR A 43 7.93 -14.15 5.37
CA TYR A 43 8.85 -14.87 4.49
C TYR A 43 9.42 -13.96 3.39
N LEU A 44 8.59 -13.15 2.74
CA LEU A 44 9.01 -12.20 1.72
C LEU A 44 9.99 -11.18 2.29
N ASN A 45 9.71 -10.64 3.47
CA ASN A 45 10.59 -9.67 4.12
C ASN A 45 11.94 -10.28 4.52
N ILE A 46 11.97 -11.53 4.99
CA ILE A 46 13.23 -12.24 5.25
C ILE A 46 14.01 -12.42 3.94
N ALA A 47 13.35 -12.90 2.89
CA ALA A 47 13.98 -13.13 1.60
C ALA A 47 14.52 -11.83 0.98
N ASN A 48 13.78 -10.73 1.11
CA ASN A 48 14.18 -9.42 0.64
C ASN A 48 15.36 -8.88 1.45
N ALA A 49 15.32 -8.96 2.79
CA ALA A 49 16.42 -8.54 3.65
C ALA A 49 17.73 -9.29 3.30
N LEU A 50 17.66 -10.60 3.08
CA LEU A 50 18.81 -11.41 2.66
C LEU A 50 19.39 -10.99 1.30
N ARG A 51 18.57 -10.38 0.43
CA ARG A 51 18.95 -9.87 -0.88
C ARG A 51 19.30 -8.37 -0.86
N GLY A 52 19.27 -7.73 0.31
CA GLY A 52 19.42 -6.28 0.43
C GLY A 52 18.31 -5.48 -0.26
N ARG A 53 17.11 -6.06 -0.34
CA ARG A 53 15.92 -5.50 -1.00
C ARG A 53 14.95 -4.88 -0.01
N GLU A 54 13.92 -4.27 -0.59
CA GLU A 54 12.84 -3.51 0.03
C GLU A 54 11.90 -4.36 0.89
N SER A 55 11.21 -3.73 1.82
CA SER A 55 10.17 -4.41 2.61
C SER A 55 8.90 -4.55 1.78
N THR A 56 8.24 -5.70 1.86
CA THR A 56 6.98 -5.96 1.17
C THR A 56 5.89 -6.18 2.20
N TYR A 57 4.72 -5.58 1.99
CA TYR A 57 3.54 -5.75 2.85
C TYR A 57 2.37 -6.27 2.02
N ILE A 58 1.53 -7.12 2.61
CA ILE A 58 0.31 -7.60 1.96
C ILE A 58 -0.88 -6.80 2.51
N PHE A 59 -1.65 -6.19 1.63
CA PHE A 59 -2.80 -5.38 2.02
C PHE A 59 -4.05 -5.70 1.18
N GLY A 60 -5.08 -4.87 1.33
CA GLY A 60 -6.33 -5.01 0.61
C GLY A 60 -7.18 -6.17 1.11
N SER A 61 -8.25 -6.47 0.38
CA SER A 61 -9.33 -7.31 0.90
C SER A 61 -8.86 -8.73 1.27
N ARG A 62 -7.82 -9.20 0.58
CA ARG A 62 -7.23 -10.52 0.82
C ARG A 62 -6.34 -10.54 2.06
N GLY A 63 -5.49 -9.53 2.24
CA GLY A 63 -4.67 -9.36 3.45
C GLY A 63 -5.52 -9.10 4.69
N GLU A 64 -6.61 -8.35 4.55
CA GLU A 64 -7.53 -8.00 5.63
C GLU A 64 -8.55 -9.11 5.97
N GLY A 65 -8.59 -10.18 5.18
CA GLY A 65 -9.52 -11.28 5.37
C GLY A 65 -10.98 -10.94 5.07
N SER A 66 -11.23 -9.90 4.25
CA SER A 66 -12.58 -9.48 3.82
C SER A 66 -13.02 -10.11 2.49
N THR A 67 -12.15 -10.84 1.78
CA THR A 67 -12.56 -11.75 0.68
C THR A 67 -13.53 -12.83 1.16
N GLY A 68 -14.32 -13.41 0.26
CA GLY A 68 -15.37 -14.40 0.55
C GLY A 68 -15.63 -15.35 -0.63
N PRO A 69 -16.36 -16.47 -0.46
CA PRO A 69 -16.85 -17.26 -1.59
C PRO A 69 -17.64 -16.38 -2.58
N GLY A 70 -17.24 -16.38 -3.86
CA GLY A 70 -17.83 -15.51 -4.89
C GLY A 70 -17.28 -14.08 -4.93
N LEU A 71 -16.43 -13.70 -3.97
CA LEU A 71 -15.67 -12.45 -3.96
C LEU A 71 -14.20 -12.78 -4.24
N GLN A 72 -13.90 -13.01 -5.52
CA GLN A 72 -12.52 -13.12 -5.99
C GLN A 72 -11.88 -11.73 -5.90
N SER A 73 -10.82 -11.61 -5.11
CA SER A 73 -9.96 -10.42 -5.10
C SER A 73 -8.57 -10.82 -5.52
N ASP A 74 -7.95 -9.87 -6.20
CA ASP A 74 -6.50 -9.67 -6.28
C ASP A 74 -5.77 -9.84 -4.94
N THR A 75 -4.45 -9.95 -5.07
CA THR A 75 -3.55 -9.80 -3.94
C THR A 75 -2.77 -8.52 -4.12
N ASP A 76 -2.90 -7.60 -3.17
CA ASP A 76 -2.21 -6.32 -3.19
C ASP A 76 -0.91 -6.40 -2.38
N TYR A 77 0.20 -6.04 -3.02
CA TYR A 77 1.53 -5.95 -2.41
C TYR A 77 2.01 -4.50 -2.41
N LEU A 78 2.50 -4.05 -1.26
CA LEU A 78 3.14 -2.76 -1.09
C LEU A 78 4.64 -2.96 -0.91
N ASP A 79 5.44 -2.54 -1.89
CA ASP A 79 6.89 -2.55 -1.80
C ASP A 79 7.40 -1.19 -1.30
N GLU A 80 8.04 -1.17 -0.14
CA GLU A 80 8.56 0.03 0.49
C GLU A 80 10.05 0.22 0.18
N ILE A 81 10.35 1.29 -0.57
CA ILE A 81 11.70 1.72 -0.86
C ILE A 81 12.33 2.33 0.40
N ASN A 82 13.08 1.52 1.14
CA ASN A 82 13.79 1.96 2.35
C ASN A 82 15.08 2.74 2.08
N THR A 83 15.54 2.78 0.82
CA THR A 83 16.77 3.49 0.41
C THR A 83 16.56 4.99 0.19
N ILE A 84 15.31 5.45 0.19
CA ILE A 84 14.91 6.85 -0.02
C ILE A 84 14.10 7.31 1.19
N LYS A 85 14.54 8.41 1.83
CA LYS A 85 13.78 9.04 2.92
C LYS A 85 13.07 10.30 2.43
N VAL A 86 11.78 10.43 2.74
CA VAL A 86 11.03 11.67 2.53
C VAL A 86 11.03 12.50 3.83
N VAL A 87 11.36 13.80 3.72
CA VAL A 87 11.43 14.74 4.86
C VAL A 87 10.63 16.02 4.58
N SER A 88 10.15 16.70 5.62
CA SER A 88 9.55 18.05 5.49
C SER A 88 10.58 19.17 5.63
N ASN A 89 11.67 18.89 6.35
CA ASN A 89 12.71 19.86 6.62
C ASN A 89 14.10 19.19 6.57
N MET A 90 15.14 20.02 6.42
CA MET A 90 16.50 19.51 6.35
C MET A 90 17.04 19.00 7.69
N SER A 91 16.49 19.42 8.82
CA SER A 91 16.91 18.93 10.13
C SER A 91 16.48 17.49 10.41
N GLN A 92 15.46 16.98 9.70
CA GLN A 92 15.02 15.57 9.73
C GLN A 92 15.87 14.64 8.85
N SER A 93 16.73 15.21 8.00
CA SER A 93 17.63 14.46 7.13
C SER A 93 18.73 13.83 7.98
N ASP A 94 18.86 12.51 7.93
CA ASP A 94 20.04 11.83 8.44
C ASP A 94 21.22 12.13 7.49
N PRO A 95 22.34 12.69 7.96
CA PRO A 95 23.52 12.92 7.14
C PRO A 95 24.04 11.66 6.44
N LYS A 96 23.79 10.47 7.01
CA LYS A 96 24.20 9.17 6.45
C LYS A 96 23.28 8.69 5.33
N MET A 97 22.05 9.20 5.26
CA MET A 97 21.12 8.83 4.20
C MET A 97 21.60 9.37 2.88
N LYS A 98 21.72 8.46 1.91
CA LYS A 98 22.22 8.73 0.57
C LYS A 98 21.17 9.39 -0.33
N ASN A 99 19.90 9.04 -0.15
CA ASN A 99 18.79 9.54 -0.94
C ASN A 99 17.72 10.17 -0.06
N VAL A 100 17.46 11.46 -0.29
CA VAL A 100 16.54 12.27 0.50
C VAL A 100 15.72 13.14 -0.43
N LEU A 101 14.40 12.98 -0.32
CA LEU A 101 13.41 13.82 -0.98
C LEU A 101 12.77 14.75 0.07
N MET A 102 12.54 16.00 -0.29
CA MET A 102 11.89 16.98 0.56
C MET A 102 10.52 17.35 0.01
N VAL A 103 9.53 17.49 0.87
CA VAL A 103 8.20 17.98 0.50
C VAL A 103 8.30 19.46 0.12
N LYS A 104 7.94 19.82 -1.12
CA LYS A 104 8.08 21.20 -1.66
C LYS A 104 6.79 22.02 -1.52
N ASP A 105 5.65 21.39 -1.74
CA ASP A 105 4.37 22.09 -1.87
C ASP A 105 3.22 21.15 -1.50
N ASN A 106 2.45 21.55 -0.48
CA ASN A 106 1.28 20.85 0.05
C ASN A 106 -0.04 21.35 -0.61
N HIS A 107 0.03 22.17 -1.65
CA HIS A 107 -1.16 22.83 -2.23
C HIS A 107 -1.43 22.45 -3.68
N THR A 108 -0.88 21.34 -4.17
CA THR A 108 -1.19 20.87 -5.52
C THR A 108 -2.66 20.47 -5.62
N HIS A 109 -3.10 19.52 -4.78
CA HIS A 109 -4.48 19.06 -4.56
C HIS A 109 -4.54 18.22 -3.26
N PRO A 110 -5.67 18.17 -2.52
CA PRO A 110 -5.79 17.32 -1.33
C PRO A 110 -5.42 15.87 -1.64
N GLY A 111 -4.48 15.31 -0.86
CA GLY A 111 -3.97 13.94 -1.05
C GLY A 111 -2.80 13.81 -2.04
N TYR A 112 -2.30 14.92 -2.62
CA TYR A 112 -1.14 14.93 -3.51
C TYR A 112 -0.03 15.83 -2.97
N LEU A 113 1.20 15.33 -3.00
CA LEU A 113 2.39 16.04 -2.53
C LEU A 113 3.47 16.09 -3.61
N LYS A 114 4.13 17.26 -3.74
CA LYS A 114 5.29 17.41 -4.62
C LYS A 114 6.57 17.13 -3.85
N LEU A 115 7.43 16.28 -4.41
CA LEU A 115 8.74 15.96 -3.86
C LEU A 115 9.85 16.64 -4.65
N GLN A 116 10.82 17.18 -3.92
CA GLN A 116 12.03 17.75 -4.48
C GLN A 116 13.24 16.93 -4.01
N PRO A 117 14.08 16.45 -4.93
CA PRO A 117 15.31 15.79 -4.54
C PRO A 117 16.30 16.80 -3.96
N ILE A 118 16.80 16.52 -2.75
CA ILE A 118 17.82 17.36 -2.10
C ILE A 118 19.17 16.65 -2.03
N ARG A 119 19.15 15.32 -1.87
CA ARG A 119 20.34 14.47 -1.96
C ARG A 119 19.97 13.19 -2.69
N ILE A 120 20.69 12.83 -3.75
CA ILE A 120 20.57 11.55 -4.43
C ILE A 120 21.98 11.03 -4.66
N SER A 121 22.24 9.80 -4.23
CA SER A 121 23.52 9.14 -4.50
C SER A 121 23.55 8.66 -5.95
N PRO A 122 24.65 8.88 -6.69
CA PRO A 122 24.84 8.33 -8.03
C PRO A 122 24.67 6.81 -8.07
N ASP A 123 25.08 6.11 -7.01
CA ASP A 123 24.99 4.65 -6.90
C ASP A 123 23.55 4.13 -6.72
N CYS A 124 22.60 5.01 -6.43
CA CYS A 124 21.19 4.66 -6.22
C CYS A 124 20.30 5.13 -7.37
N THR A 125 20.88 5.55 -8.50
CA THR A 125 20.11 5.75 -9.73
C THR A 125 20.10 4.46 -10.53
N PRO A 126 18.99 3.72 -10.55
CA PRO A 126 18.69 2.97 -11.74
C PRO A 126 18.21 4.01 -12.78
N VAL A 127 19.13 4.49 -13.63
CA VAL A 127 18.87 5.36 -14.82
C VAL A 127 18.68 6.86 -14.51
N PRO A 128 19.19 7.78 -15.36
CA PRO A 128 19.46 9.16 -15.00
C PRO A 128 18.18 10.00 -14.94
N VAL A 129 17.97 10.68 -13.81
CA VAL A 129 16.96 11.76 -13.62
C VAL A 129 17.32 13.03 -14.43
N TYR A 130 18.08 12.90 -15.52
CA TYR A 130 18.58 14.03 -16.32
C TYR A 130 17.68 14.43 -17.49
N GLN A 131 16.50 13.81 -17.68
CA GLN A 131 15.57 14.18 -18.75
C GLN A 131 14.31 14.87 -18.24
N TYR A 132 14.44 15.94 -17.46
CA TYR A 132 13.43 17.01 -17.44
C TYR A 132 14.16 18.35 -17.33
N SER A 133 14.49 18.89 -18.51
CA SER A 133 14.94 20.27 -18.67
C SER A 133 13.75 21.20 -18.50
N ASP A 134 13.74 21.96 -17.41
CA ASP A 134 13.54 23.41 -17.39
C ASP A 134 13.47 23.87 -15.94
N ASN A 135 14.57 24.47 -15.45
CA ASN A 135 14.82 25.36 -14.30
C ASN A 135 14.04 25.27 -12.97
N ASP A 136 13.05 24.40 -12.81
CA ASP A 136 12.29 24.13 -11.60
C ASP A 136 12.17 22.61 -11.41
N LYS A 137 13.20 22.01 -10.81
CA LYS A 137 13.33 20.56 -10.57
C LYS A 137 12.26 20.05 -9.59
N ILE A 138 11.06 19.78 -10.09
CA ILE A 138 9.96 19.13 -9.37
C ILE A 138 9.91 17.68 -9.87
N CYS A 139 10.10 16.72 -8.98
CA CYS A 139 9.89 15.31 -9.30
C CYS A 139 8.46 14.92 -8.95
N CYS A 140 7.68 14.52 -9.95
CA CYS A 140 6.42 13.83 -9.71
C CYS A 140 6.72 12.35 -9.40
N ILE A 141 6.09 11.81 -8.36
CA ILE A 141 6.26 10.40 -7.95
C ILE A 141 6.02 9.45 -9.14
N ASP A 142 5.13 9.76 -10.08
CA ASP A 142 4.90 8.95 -11.30
C ASP A 142 6.16 8.74 -12.16
N SER A 143 7.02 9.77 -12.28
CA SER A 143 8.28 9.68 -13.01
C SER A 143 9.35 8.87 -12.25
N LEU A 144 9.41 9.02 -10.92
CA LEU A 144 10.30 8.21 -10.08
C LEU A 144 9.85 6.74 -10.11
N TYR A 145 8.54 6.50 -10.04
CA TYR A 145 7.87 5.21 -10.09
C TYR A 145 8.21 4.48 -11.39
N ARG A 146 8.06 5.12 -12.56
CA ARG A 146 8.42 4.53 -13.86
C ARG A 146 9.90 4.19 -13.97
N THR A 147 10.79 4.97 -13.37
CA THR A 147 12.24 4.76 -13.46
C THR A 147 12.77 3.72 -12.46
N VAL A 148 12.21 3.69 -11.25
CA VAL A 148 12.58 2.69 -10.23
C VAL A 148 12.02 1.33 -10.62
N LEU A 149 10.75 1.26 -11.04
CA LEU A 149 10.12 -0.03 -11.33
C LEU A 149 10.65 -0.72 -12.58
N THR A 150 10.90 0.00 -13.68
CA THR A 150 11.49 -0.64 -14.88
C THR A 150 12.84 -1.30 -14.63
N ASN A 151 13.54 -0.92 -13.55
CA ASN A 151 14.83 -1.49 -13.17
C ASN A 151 14.76 -2.48 -12.01
N THR A 152 13.63 -2.60 -11.31
CA THR A 152 13.42 -3.72 -10.40
C THR A 152 13.16 -4.97 -11.23
N SER A 153 13.94 -6.02 -10.97
CA SER A 153 13.93 -7.33 -11.66
C SER A 153 12.56 -8.04 -11.78
N TYR A 154 11.49 -7.48 -11.21
CA TYR A 154 10.12 -7.98 -11.34
C TYR A 154 9.53 -7.72 -12.74
N HIS A 155 10.01 -6.68 -13.44
CA HIS A 155 9.43 -6.24 -14.71
C HIS A 155 10.00 -6.94 -15.95
N ASP A 156 11.20 -7.51 -15.88
CA ASP A 156 11.84 -8.11 -17.06
C ASP A 156 11.27 -9.49 -17.45
N HIS A 157 10.42 -10.10 -16.62
CA HIS A 157 9.99 -11.50 -16.82
C HIS A 157 8.48 -11.73 -16.88
N HIS A 158 7.66 -10.69 -16.67
CA HIS A 158 6.20 -10.82 -16.66
C HIS A 158 5.54 -9.68 -17.44
N ASN A 159 4.58 -10.03 -18.32
CA ASN A 159 3.76 -9.09 -19.11
C ASN A 159 2.80 -8.29 -18.19
N GLY A 160 3.36 -7.46 -17.30
CA GLY A 160 2.59 -6.67 -16.35
C GLY A 160 1.78 -5.58 -17.06
N ILE A 161 0.56 -5.31 -16.56
CA ILE A 161 -0.28 -4.20 -17.01
C ILE A 161 -0.13 -3.07 -15.99
N VAL A 162 0.25 -1.88 -16.44
CA VAL A 162 0.38 -0.70 -15.57
C VAL A 162 -0.94 0.05 -15.52
N SER A 163 -1.50 0.22 -14.32
CA SER A 163 -2.77 0.91 -14.05
C SER A 163 -2.59 1.94 -12.93
N GLY A 164 -2.29 3.18 -13.30
CA GLY A 164 -1.96 4.22 -12.32
C GLY A 164 -0.67 3.89 -11.54
N PRO A 165 -0.67 3.97 -10.19
CA PRO A 165 0.49 3.65 -9.36
C PRO A 165 0.63 2.16 -9.06
N ALA A 166 -0.11 1.30 -9.76
CA ALA A 166 -0.07 -0.15 -9.58
C ALA A 166 0.42 -0.85 -10.86
N VAL A 167 1.15 -1.95 -10.65
CA VAL A 167 1.53 -2.91 -11.68
C VAL A 167 0.82 -4.21 -11.40
N SER A 168 -0.04 -4.63 -12.32
CA SER A 168 -0.79 -5.88 -12.22
C SER A 168 -0.08 -6.99 -12.99
N ILE A 169 0.23 -8.09 -12.30
CA ILE A 169 0.70 -9.33 -12.90
C ILE A 169 -0.46 -10.32 -12.87
N THR A 170 -0.84 -10.83 -14.04
CA THR A 170 -1.84 -11.91 -14.14
C THR A 170 -1.14 -13.22 -14.43
N ASN A 171 -1.61 -14.31 -13.80
CA ASN A 171 -1.18 -15.63 -14.20
C ASN A 171 -1.76 -15.98 -15.59
N ASN A 172 -1.18 -16.99 -16.26
CA ASN A 172 -1.63 -17.44 -17.59
C ASN A 172 -3.12 -17.85 -17.64
N HIS A 173 -3.73 -18.11 -16.48
CA HIS A 173 -5.14 -18.48 -16.35
C HIS A 173 -6.07 -17.27 -16.12
N LYS A 174 -5.54 -16.05 -15.94
CA LYS A 174 -6.27 -14.80 -15.64
C LYS A 174 -7.20 -14.86 -14.41
N GLU A 175 -7.02 -15.86 -13.55
CA GLU A 175 -7.89 -16.07 -12.38
C GLU A 175 -7.44 -15.28 -11.15
N LEU A 176 -6.16 -14.89 -11.11
CA LEU A 176 -5.57 -14.16 -9.99
C LEU A 176 -4.67 -13.06 -10.55
N SER A 177 -5.06 -11.81 -10.31
CA SER A 177 -4.20 -10.64 -10.44
C SER A 177 -3.44 -10.41 -9.13
N ILE A 178 -2.16 -10.09 -9.29
CA ILE A 178 -1.32 -9.59 -8.22
C ILE A 178 -0.99 -8.14 -8.56
N ASP A 179 -1.38 -7.23 -7.68
CA ASP A 179 -1.13 -5.80 -7.87
C ASP A 179 0.01 -5.36 -6.96
N PHE A 180 1.04 -4.77 -7.55
CA PHE A 180 2.19 -4.21 -6.85
C PHE A 180 2.10 -2.69 -6.86
N VAL A 181 2.21 -2.10 -5.67
CA VAL A 181 2.34 -0.65 -5.49
C VAL A 181 3.66 -0.40 -4.79
N THR A 182 4.41 0.57 -5.26
CA THR A 182 5.66 1.00 -4.62
C THR A 182 5.41 2.26 -3.80
N ALA A 183 5.88 2.25 -2.55
CA ALA A 183 5.77 3.36 -1.63
C ALA A 183 7.14 3.84 -1.15
N LEU A 184 7.20 5.12 -0.82
CA LEU A 184 8.33 5.74 -0.16
C LEU A 184 8.02 5.89 1.32
N ARG A 185 8.98 5.56 2.18
CA ARG A 185 8.82 5.82 3.61
C ARG A 185 8.87 7.33 3.87
N CYS A 186 7.79 7.83 4.46
CA CYS A 186 7.71 9.20 4.96
C CYS A 186 7.62 9.15 6.49
N SER A 187 8.46 9.92 7.17
CA SER A 187 8.44 10.01 8.64
C SER A 187 7.40 11.03 9.14
N LEU A 188 6.46 11.44 8.29
CA LEU A 188 5.52 12.51 8.56
C LEU A 188 4.18 12.20 7.92
N TRP A 189 3.13 12.40 8.71
CA TRP A 189 1.79 12.50 8.20
C TRP A 189 1.61 13.83 7.44
N PRO A 190 0.95 13.82 6.27
CA PRO A 190 0.51 15.06 5.64
C PRO A 190 -0.53 15.74 6.53
N GLU A 191 -0.69 17.07 6.39
CA GLU A 191 -1.64 17.86 7.17
C GLU A 191 -3.07 17.29 7.09
N GLU A 192 -3.48 16.85 5.90
CA GLU A 192 -4.76 16.22 5.65
C GLU A 192 -4.91 14.87 6.37
N GLY A 193 -3.80 14.16 6.56
CA GLY A 193 -3.75 12.92 7.34
C GLY A 193 -4.06 13.16 8.82
N TYR A 194 -3.68 14.33 9.36
CA TYR A 194 -3.98 14.67 10.75
C TYR A 194 -5.47 14.83 11.03
N GLU A 195 -6.26 15.22 10.03
CA GLU A 195 -7.72 15.29 10.17
C GLU A 195 -8.30 13.94 10.60
N TRP A 196 -7.73 12.82 10.14
CA TRP A 196 -8.21 11.50 10.50
C TRP A 196 -8.16 11.27 12.02
N PHE A 197 -7.08 11.72 12.67
CA PHE A 197 -6.94 11.61 14.13
C PHE A 197 -7.86 12.58 14.90
N LEU A 198 -8.27 13.68 14.26
CA LEU A 198 -9.09 14.73 14.87
C LEU A 198 -10.59 14.52 14.66
N ARG A 199 -10.99 13.68 13.70
CA ARG A 199 -12.39 13.38 13.39
C ARG A 199 -13.10 12.82 14.62
N ARG A 200 -14.09 13.56 15.12
CA ARG A 200 -15.04 13.05 16.13
C ARG A 200 -15.87 11.94 15.52
N ARG A 201 -15.93 10.79 16.20
CA ARG A 201 -16.74 9.65 15.78
C ARG A 201 -17.80 9.35 16.82
N LEU A 202 -18.94 8.83 16.35
CA LEU A 202 -20.00 8.36 17.23
C LEU A 202 -19.47 7.18 18.06
N ASN A 203 -19.87 7.12 19.33
CA ASN A 203 -19.57 6.01 20.25
C ASN A 203 -18.11 5.86 20.69
N GLY A 204 -17.25 6.87 20.48
CA GLY A 204 -15.89 6.88 21.03
C GLY A 204 -14.93 5.87 20.42
N TRP A 205 -15.26 5.31 19.25
CA TRP A 205 -14.39 4.42 18.48
C TRP A 205 -13.75 5.17 17.30
N PRO A 206 -12.44 5.03 17.02
CA PRO A 206 -11.46 4.30 17.83
C PRO A 206 -11.17 5.03 19.15
N SER A 207 -10.79 4.26 20.17
CA SER A 207 -10.43 4.80 21.48
C SER A 207 -9.19 5.70 21.39
N PRO A 208 -8.97 6.64 22.33
CA PRO A 208 -7.77 7.48 22.35
C PRO A 208 -6.46 6.68 22.31
N ILE A 209 -6.41 5.52 22.97
CA ILE A 209 -5.23 4.62 22.95
C ILE A 209 -4.99 4.04 21.55
N GLN A 210 -6.04 3.65 20.84
CA GLN A 210 -5.92 3.15 19.46
C GLN A 210 -5.46 4.26 18.51
N ILE A 211 -5.93 5.49 18.71
CA ILE A 211 -5.47 6.68 17.97
C ILE A 211 -3.99 6.94 18.25
N GLU A 212 -3.57 6.88 19.51
CA GLU A 212 -2.17 7.09 19.89
C GLU A 212 -1.26 6.00 19.32
N ASN A 213 -1.69 4.73 19.36
CA ASN A 213 -0.93 3.63 18.76
C ASN A 213 -0.79 3.80 17.24
N ALA A 214 -1.83 4.26 16.55
CA ALA A 214 -1.75 4.56 15.12
C ALA A 214 -0.73 5.67 14.79
N ARG A 215 -0.47 6.59 15.72
CA ARG A 215 0.56 7.64 15.58
C ARG A 215 1.99 7.15 15.87
N LYS A 216 2.16 6.06 16.63
CA LYS A 216 3.47 5.59 17.12
C LYS A 216 4.26 4.77 16.11
N TYR A 217 3.68 4.40 14.97
CA TYR A 217 4.37 3.65 13.92
C TYR A 217 5.14 4.55 12.91
N ASP A 218 5.47 5.78 13.31
CA ASP A 218 6.40 6.70 12.61
C ASP A 218 7.87 6.44 12.99
#